data_AF-A0A2A3YGB8-F1
#
_entry.id   AF-A0A2A3YGB8-F1
#
_cell.length_a   1.000
_cell.length_b   1.000
_cell.length_c   1.000
_cell.angle_alpha   90.00
_cell.angle_beta   90.00
_cell.angle_gamma   90.00
#
_symmetry.space_group_name_H-M   'P 1'
#
loop_
_entity.id
_entity.type
_entity.pdbx_description
1 polymer ?
#
loop_
_entity_poly.entity_id
_entity_poly.type
_entity_poly.pdbx_seq_one_letter_code
_entity_poly.pdbx_strand_id
1 'polypeptide(L)'
;MLRESENLSDESRRLLDIAVATWSTDIPVDRFITLLRALVGLLARREEEDLEAAPPPPREVTIAPDSTSGVGSMTARGPIPEILAYWKRLDETARAIQAAQRKALREGTEIPYDVDELVTTSGRPLPLDRLRYELQLHAEFDTEGISVPTQRFRLHVTVPALTLLGASDAPGLLEGTTPIPPEMARELAGREGTWFRVLTDPCSGAFLPLPADRYQPTPAMLEHLRLRNATCAVPGCTRPASWASECDHIEEFDHENPAQGGRTELENLHMLCWQHHQDKTAGLLDPTRIPTGTREAGRTRWRIGRDGDQVIVADDIDLATRIAVEQLETAWRVHQSRRKSAASSTQDPPPHRLASRTSPPDSPAPPPPIPLRPGIPPGDWDPNDPPPF
;
A
#
# COMPACT_ATOMS: atom_id res chain seq x y z
N MET A 1 18.51 -43.76 -4.80
CA MET A 1 17.40 -42.78 -4.83
C MET A 1 16.35 -43.22 -3.82
N LEU A 2 15.76 -42.27 -3.08
CA LEU A 2 14.68 -42.54 -2.12
C LEU A 2 13.44 -43.00 -2.89
N ARG A 3 12.72 -44.03 -2.41
CA ARG A 3 11.44 -44.49 -3.01
C ARG A 3 10.42 -43.36 -3.17
N GLU A 4 10.52 -42.30 -2.37
CA GLU A 4 9.63 -41.14 -2.40
C GLU A 4 9.75 -40.28 -3.67
N SER A 5 10.90 -40.28 -4.36
CA SER A 5 11.04 -39.55 -5.64
C SER A 5 10.38 -40.26 -6.83
N GLU A 6 9.95 -41.51 -6.65
CA GLU A 6 9.23 -42.27 -7.68
C GLU A 6 7.80 -41.75 -7.90
N ASN A 7 7.27 -40.95 -6.99
CA ASN A 7 5.91 -40.38 -7.14
C ASN A 7 5.89 -39.01 -7.83
N LEU A 8 7.05 -38.40 -8.08
CA LEU A 8 7.17 -37.12 -8.79
C LEU A 8 6.99 -37.30 -10.30
N SER A 9 6.49 -36.27 -10.99
CA SER A 9 6.48 -36.24 -12.46
C SER A 9 7.90 -36.24 -13.04
N ASP A 10 8.02 -36.61 -14.33
CA ASP A 10 9.31 -36.61 -15.03
C ASP A 10 9.99 -35.23 -15.05
N GLU A 11 9.22 -34.14 -15.02
CA GLU A 11 9.78 -32.78 -14.97
C GLU A 11 10.33 -32.44 -13.59
N SER A 12 9.59 -32.74 -12.52
CA SER A 12 10.09 -32.53 -11.16
C SER A 12 11.27 -33.43 -10.83
N ARG A 13 11.32 -34.66 -11.35
CA ARG A 13 12.51 -35.52 -11.22
C ARG A 13 13.74 -34.90 -11.91
N ARG A 14 13.57 -34.32 -13.10
CA ARG A 14 14.66 -33.57 -13.76
C ARG A 14 15.13 -32.38 -12.93
N LEU A 15 14.21 -31.60 -12.36
CA LEU A 15 14.55 -30.47 -11.49
C LEU A 15 15.25 -30.93 -10.18
N LEU A 16 14.81 -32.05 -9.61
CA LEU A 16 15.44 -32.69 -8.46
C LEU A 16 16.89 -33.05 -8.78
N ASP A 17 17.14 -33.72 -9.91
CA ASP A 17 18.48 -34.12 -10.32
C ASP A 17 19.41 -32.92 -10.56
N ILE A 18 18.90 -31.87 -11.22
CA ILE A 18 19.64 -30.61 -11.42
C ILE A 18 20.00 -29.98 -10.08
N ALA A 19 19.05 -29.88 -9.16
CA ALA A 19 19.28 -29.26 -7.86
C ALA A 19 20.29 -30.05 -7.01
N VAL A 20 20.16 -31.38 -6.97
CA VAL A 20 21.09 -32.26 -6.24
C VAL A 20 22.49 -32.19 -6.84
N ALA A 21 22.61 -32.07 -8.17
CA ALA A 21 23.90 -31.91 -8.83
C ALA A 21 24.66 -30.62 -8.44
N THR A 22 23.96 -29.62 -7.90
CA THR A 22 24.59 -28.38 -7.39
C THR A 22 25.06 -28.48 -5.93
N TRP A 23 24.77 -29.57 -5.23
CA TRP A 23 25.13 -29.71 -3.82
C TRP A 23 26.61 -30.09 -3.66
N SER A 24 27.21 -29.57 -2.59
CA SER A 24 28.60 -29.92 -2.24
C SER A 24 28.72 -31.42 -1.94
N THR A 25 29.79 -32.02 -2.42
CA THR A 25 30.13 -33.44 -2.19
C THR A 25 30.56 -33.73 -0.75
N ASP A 26 30.89 -32.69 0.03
CA ASP A 26 31.34 -32.81 1.42
C ASP A 26 30.20 -32.73 2.44
N ILE A 27 28.96 -32.76 1.95
CA ILE A 27 27.77 -32.70 2.79
C ILE A 27 27.64 -33.98 3.66
N PRO A 28 27.41 -33.85 4.98
CA PRO A 28 27.13 -35.00 5.82
C PRO A 28 25.88 -35.75 5.35
N VAL A 29 25.91 -37.08 5.41
CA VAL A 29 24.83 -37.96 4.89
C VAL A 29 23.47 -37.62 5.50
N ASP A 30 23.40 -37.36 6.80
CA ASP A 30 22.14 -37.00 7.47
C ASP A 30 21.56 -35.67 6.95
N ARG A 31 22.45 -34.71 6.66
CA ARG A 31 22.08 -33.42 6.09
C ARG A 31 21.65 -33.57 4.64
N PHE A 32 22.33 -34.41 3.87
CA PHE A 32 21.94 -34.76 2.50
C PHE A 32 20.54 -35.35 2.44
N ILE A 33 20.25 -36.35 3.28
CA ILE A 33 18.92 -37.00 3.34
C ILE A 33 17.84 -35.99 3.76
N THR A 34 18.15 -35.13 4.73
CA THR A 34 17.22 -34.08 5.20
C THR A 34 16.87 -33.09 4.08
N LEU A 35 17.87 -32.58 3.37
CA LEU A 35 17.66 -31.67 2.24
C LEU A 35 16.95 -32.36 1.08
N LEU A 36 17.28 -33.62 0.81
CA LEU A 36 16.66 -34.40 -0.27
C LEU A 36 15.17 -34.64 -0.01
N ARG A 37 14.80 -35.04 1.20
CA ARG A 37 13.38 -35.17 1.59
C ARG A 37 12.64 -33.83 1.54
N ALA A 38 13.26 -32.75 2.01
CA ALA A 38 12.67 -31.42 1.95
C ALA A 38 12.42 -30.97 0.49
N LEU A 39 13.36 -31.26 -0.41
CA LEU A 39 13.25 -30.92 -1.82
C LEU A 39 12.21 -31.78 -2.55
N VAL A 40 12.19 -33.10 -2.30
CA VAL A 40 11.14 -34.00 -2.82
C VAL A 40 9.76 -33.57 -2.33
N GLY A 41 9.62 -33.25 -1.04
CA GLY A 41 8.35 -32.76 -0.48
C GLY A 41 7.95 -31.36 -0.96
N LEU A 42 8.88 -30.53 -1.42
CA LEU A 42 8.57 -29.25 -2.06
C LEU A 42 8.06 -29.47 -3.48
N LEU A 43 8.69 -30.35 -4.24
CA LEU A 43 8.29 -30.66 -5.62
C LEU A 43 6.95 -31.39 -5.67
N ALA A 44 6.70 -32.33 -4.75
CA ALA A 44 5.41 -33.01 -4.65
C ALA A 44 4.25 -32.04 -4.36
N ARG A 45 4.45 -31.10 -3.42
CA ARG A 45 3.46 -30.06 -3.12
C ARG A 45 3.20 -29.13 -4.31
N ARG A 46 4.25 -28.78 -5.06
CA ARG A 46 4.10 -27.96 -6.27
C ARG A 46 3.27 -28.66 -7.35
N GLU A 47 3.45 -29.97 -7.52
CA GLU A 47 2.63 -30.76 -8.46
C GLU A 47 1.18 -30.86 -8.00
N GLU A 48 0.93 -31.01 -6.69
CA GLU A 48 -0.42 -30.95 -6.12
C GLU A 48 -1.07 -29.56 -6.32
N GLU A 49 -0.33 -28.48 -6.11
CA GLU A 49 -0.78 -27.09 -6.35
C GLU A 49 -1.03 -26.81 -7.85
N ASP A 50 -0.26 -27.39 -8.76
CA ASP A 50 -0.48 -27.27 -10.21
C ASP A 50 -1.69 -28.10 -10.70
N LEU A 51 -2.07 -29.16 -9.98
CA LEU A 51 -3.24 -30.00 -10.25
C LEU A 51 -4.55 -29.40 -9.71
N GLU A 52 -4.51 -28.72 -8.56
CA GLU A 52 -5.61 -27.90 -8.06
C GLU A 52 -5.66 -26.60 -8.85
N ALA A 53 -6.46 -26.59 -9.94
CA ALA A 53 -6.66 -25.40 -10.76
C ALA A 53 -6.94 -24.16 -9.88
N ALA A 54 -5.97 -23.25 -9.82
CA ALA A 54 -6.08 -22.03 -9.04
C ALA A 54 -7.38 -21.31 -9.44
N PRO A 55 -8.19 -20.82 -8.47
CA PRO A 55 -9.37 -20.04 -8.79
C PRO A 55 -8.97 -18.87 -9.69
N PRO A 56 -9.83 -18.44 -10.63
CA PRO A 56 -9.53 -17.30 -11.49
C PRO A 56 -9.14 -16.10 -10.62
N PRO A 57 -8.14 -15.31 -11.03
CA PRO A 57 -7.66 -14.20 -10.22
C PRO A 57 -8.84 -13.27 -9.88
N PRO A 58 -8.96 -12.82 -8.62
CA PRO A 58 -10.07 -11.99 -8.20
C PRO A 58 -10.12 -10.71 -9.02
N ARG A 59 -11.34 -10.33 -9.42
CA ARG A 59 -11.64 -9.00 -9.97
C ARG A 59 -12.01 -8.12 -8.79
N GLU A 60 -11.07 -7.31 -8.35
CA GLU A 60 -11.22 -6.52 -7.14
C GLU A 60 -10.57 -5.14 -7.29
N VAL A 61 -11.09 -4.17 -6.53
CA VAL A 61 -10.47 -2.87 -6.32
C VAL A 61 -10.20 -2.76 -4.84
N THR A 62 -8.93 -2.56 -4.48
CA THR A 62 -8.49 -2.45 -3.09
C THR A 62 -7.87 -1.07 -2.85
N ILE A 63 -7.99 -0.57 -1.64
CA ILE A 63 -7.26 0.62 -1.19
C ILE A 63 -6.17 0.14 -0.24
N ALA A 64 -4.93 0.54 -0.52
CA ALA A 64 -3.79 0.28 0.34
C ALA A 64 -3.12 1.60 0.71
N PRO A 65 -2.79 1.81 2.00
CA PRO A 65 -1.95 2.94 2.39
C PRO A 65 -0.61 2.84 1.65
N ASP A 66 -0.14 3.94 1.07
CA ASP A 66 1.20 3.98 0.48
C ASP A 66 2.23 4.09 1.62
N SER A 67 3.42 3.56 1.40
CA SER A 67 4.62 3.82 2.22
C SER A 67 4.98 5.31 2.28
N THR A 68 4.45 6.12 1.36
CA THR A 68 4.59 7.57 1.32
C THR A 68 3.56 8.24 2.21
N SER A 69 4.02 8.94 3.26
CA SER A 69 3.19 9.76 4.15
C SER A 69 2.22 10.66 3.37
N GLY A 70 0.94 10.57 3.73
CA GLY A 70 -0.17 11.35 3.17
C GLY A 70 -0.61 10.94 1.77
N VAL A 71 -0.16 9.78 1.29
CA VAL A 71 -0.55 9.23 -0.01
C VAL A 71 -1.29 7.91 0.22
N GLY A 72 -2.42 7.74 -0.45
CA GLY A 72 -3.16 6.48 -0.54
C GLY A 72 -3.11 5.96 -1.97
N SER A 73 -3.19 4.65 -2.12
CA SER A 73 -3.25 4.02 -3.45
C SER A 73 -4.54 3.20 -3.58
N MET A 74 -5.15 3.25 -4.75
CA MET A 74 -6.24 2.37 -5.14
C MET A 74 -5.74 1.46 -6.26
N THR A 75 -5.86 0.15 -6.08
CA THR A 75 -5.35 -0.86 -7.01
C THR A 75 -6.49 -1.71 -7.53
N ALA A 76 -6.66 -1.73 -8.86
CA ALA A 76 -7.54 -2.68 -9.55
C ALA A 76 -6.74 -3.93 -9.94
N ARG A 77 -7.24 -5.11 -9.59
CA ARG A 77 -6.69 -6.41 -9.96
C ARG A 77 -7.72 -7.19 -10.76
N GLY A 78 -7.30 -7.82 -11.86
CA GLY A 78 -8.16 -8.57 -12.76
C GLY A 78 -7.42 -9.06 -14.01
N PRO A 79 -8.14 -9.60 -15.01
CA PRO A 79 -7.52 -10.07 -16.25
C PRO A 79 -6.77 -8.97 -16.99
N ILE A 80 -5.52 -9.27 -17.38
CA ILE A 80 -4.62 -8.32 -18.06
C ILE A 80 -5.28 -7.60 -19.25
N PRO A 81 -6.03 -8.27 -20.16
CA PRO A 81 -6.66 -7.57 -21.27
C PRO A 81 -7.67 -6.50 -20.86
N GLU A 82 -8.44 -6.74 -19.79
CA GLU A 82 -9.43 -5.79 -19.25
C GLU A 82 -8.72 -4.57 -18.66
N ILE A 83 -7.68 -4.80 -17.85
CA ILE A 83 -6.88 -3.74 -17.23
C ILE A 83 -6.16 -2.88 -18.28
N LEU A 84 -5.56 -3.51 -19.29
CA LEU A 84 -4.87 -2.79 -20.36
C LEU A 84 -5.85 -1.98 -21.23
N ALA A 85 -7.04 -2.52 -21.52
CA ALA A 85 -8.06 -1.80 -22.27
C ALA A 85 -8.53 -0.55 -21.50
N TYR A 86 -8.77 -0.69 -20.19
CA TYR A 86 -9.10 0.44 -19.32
C TYR A 86 -7.98 1.50 -19.31
N TRP A 87 -6.74 1.09 -19.03
CA TRP A 87 -5.58 1.98 -19.01
C TRP A 87 -5.40 2.74 -20.32
N LYS A 88 -5.55 2.06 -21.46
CA LYS A 88 -5.43 2.68 -22.78
C LYS A 88 -6.48 3.76 -23.01
N ARG A 89 -7.75 3.50 -22.66
CA ARG A 89 -8.82 4.51 -22.75
C ARG A 89 -8.54 5.73 -21.86
N LEU A 90 -8.08 5.50 -20.63
CA LEU A 90 -7.70 6.58 -19.71
C LEU A 90 -6.54 7.42 -20.27
N ASP A 91 -5.51 6.76 -20.82
CA ASP A 91 -4.35 7.45 -21.42
C ASP A 91 -4.72 8.28 -22.65
N GLU A 92 -5.51 7.70 -23.56
CA GLU A 92 -5.98 8.37 -24.77
C GLU A 92 -6.85 9.59 -24.43
N THR A 93 -7.72 9.48 -23.43
CA THR A 93 -8.55 10.57 -22.92
C THR A 93 -7.69 11.69 -22.34
N ALA A 94 -6.72 11.37 -21.47
CA ALA A 94 -5.79 12.34 -20.90
C ALA A 94 -4.99 13.08 -21.98
N ARG A 95 -4.51 12.37 -23.02
CA ARG A 95 -3.80 12.98 -24.16
C ARG A 95 -4.69 13.90 -24.97
N ALA A 96 -5.94 13.51 -25.21
CA ALA A 96 -6.91 14.33 -25.93
C ALA A 96 -7.19 15.65 -25.19
N ILE A 97 -7.43 15.58 -23.88
CA ILE A 97 -7.62 16.76 -23.02
C ILE A 97 -6.36 17.64 -23.03
N GLN A 98 -5.17 17.06 -22.84
CA GLN A 98 -3.92 17.82 -22.87
C GLN A 98 -3.72 18.55 -24.21
N ALA A 99 -4.04 17.90 -25.33
CA ALA A 99 -3.97 18.50 -26.66
C ALA A 99 -4.99 19.66 -26.80
N ALA A 100 -6.20 19.50 -26.26
CA ALA A 100 -7.22 20.54 -26.25
C ALA A 100 -6.81 21.74 -25.37
N GLN A 101 -6.23 21.51 -24.19
CA GLN A 101 -5.68 22.56 -23.33
C GLN A 101 -4.56 23.34 -24.03
N ARG A 102 -3.63 22.65 -24.72
CA ARG A 102 -2.59 23.32 -25.54
C ARG A 102 -3.18 24.19 -26.63
N LYS A 103 -4.25 23.71 -27.27
CA LYS A 103 -4.95 24.46 -28.31
C LYS A 103 -5.60 25.71 -27.71
N ALA A 104 -6.33 25.56 -26.61
CA ALA A 104 -7.02 26.66 -25.94
C ALA A 104 -6.07 27.75 -25.44
N LEU A 105 -4.92 27.37 -24.86
CA LEU A 105 -3.87 28.31 -24.46
C LEU A 105 -3.29 29.11 -25.64
N ARG A 106 -3.14 28.49 -26.82
CA ARG A 106 -2.63 29.19 -28.02
C ARG A 106 -3.66 30.13 -28.62
N GLU A 107 -4.93 29.76 -28.57
CA GLU A 107 -6.04 30.48 -29.19
C GLU A 107 -6.68 31.51 -28.25
N GLY A 108 -6.37 31.47 -26.95
CA GLY A 108 -6.98 32.32 -25.94
C GLY A 108 -8.46 31.97 -25.69
N THR A 109 -8.84 30.72 -25.87
CA THR A 109 -10.21 30.22 -25.65
C THR A 109 -10.35 29.58 -24.26
N GLU A 110 -11.57 29.26 -23.87
CA GLU A 110 -11.87 28.59 -22.60
C GLU A 110 -11.09 27.27 -22.48
N ILE A 111 -10.42 27.08 -21.34
CA ILE A 111 -9.59 25.91 -21.10
C ILE A 111 -10.49 24.72 -20.70
N PRO A 112 -10.50 23.63 -21.48
CA PRO A 112 -11.25 22.44 -21.10
C PRO A 112 -10.58 21.72 -19.93
N TYR A 113 -11.39 21.25 -18.98
CA TYR A 113 -10.95 20.42 -17.86
C TYR A 113 -9.85 21.10 -17.02
N ASP A 114 -10.07 22.36 -16.65
CA ASP A 114 -9.15 23.15 -15.82
C ASP A 114 -9.47 22.99 -14.33
N VAL A 115 -9.15 21.81 -13.79
CA VAL A 115 -9.35 21.50 -12.37
C VAL A 115 -8.54 22.48 -11.52
N ASP A 116 -9.20 23.13 -10.56
CA ASP A 116 -8.64 24.16 -9.67
C ASP A 116 -7.97 25.35 -10.39
N GLU A 117 -8.38 25.66 -11.63
CA GLU A 117 -7.83 26.78 -12.43
C GLU A 117 -6.29 26.72 -12.63
N LEU A 118 -5.71 25.53 -12.56
CA LEU A 118 -4.26 25.31 -12.59
C LEU A 118 -3.64 25.63 -13.95
N VAL A 119 -4.33 25.33 -15.05
CA VAL A 119 -3.85 25.63 -16.41
C VAL A 119 -3.89 27.12 -16.65
N THR A 120 -4.98 27.78 -16.27
CA THR A 120 -5.13 29.23 -16.36
C THR A 120 -4.04 29.94 -15.57
N THR A 121 -3.79 29.50 -14.33
CA THR A 121 -2.78 30.09 -13.45
C THR A 121 -1.35 29.84 -13.92
N SER A 122 -1.04 28.62 -14.37
CA SER A 122 0.33 28.24 -14.78
C SER A 122 0.67 28.62 -16.21
N GLY A 123 -0.32 28.90 -17.05
CA GLY A 123 -0.17 29.11 -18.49
C GLY A 123 0.33 27.87 -19.24
N ARG A 124 0.23 26.67 -18.64
CA ARG A 124 0.72 25.41 -19.20
C ARG A 124 -0.34 24.32 -19.09
N PRO A 125 -0.48 23.44 -20.09
CA PRO A 125 -1.40 22.32 -20.00
C PRO A 125 -1.01 21.39 -18.84
N LEU A 126 -1.99 20.72 -18.23
CA LEU A 126 -1.74 19.77 -17.15
C LEU A 126 -0.86 18.60 -17.67
N PRO A 127 0.06 18.09 -16.85
CA PRO A 127 0.86 16.92 -17.21
C PRO A 127 -0.04 15.66 -17.25
N LEU A 128 0.38 14.64 -18.01
CA LEU A 128 -0.48 13.48 -18.31
C LEU A 128 -0.80 12.64 -17.06
N ASP A 129 0.15 12.52 -16.14
CA ASP A 129 -0.04 11.88 -14.84
C ASP A 129 -1.13 12.58 -14.00
N ARG A 130 -1.10 13.92 -13.91
CA ARG A 130 -2.15 14.70 -13.24
C ARG A 130 -3.50 14.52 -13.92
N LEU A 131 -3.56 14.58 -15.26
CA LEU A 131 -4.82 14.36 -15.98
C LEU A 131 -5.40 12.96 -15.77
N ARG A 132 -4.56 11.91 -15.81
CA ARG A 132 -5.02 10.54 -15.52
C ARG A 132 -5.53 10.42 -14.08
N TYR A 133 -4.86 11.08 -13.13
CA TYR A 133 -5.31 11.12 -11.73
C TYR A 133 -6.68 11.80 -11.59
N GLU A 134 -6.85 13.00 -12.15
CA GLU A 134 -8.12 13.74 -12.09
C GLU A 134 -9.26 12.98 -12.78
N LEU A 135 -8.99 12.43 -13.97
CA LEU A 135 -9.99 11.65 -14.71
C LEU A 135 -10.42 10.40 -13.94
N GLN A 136 -9.49 9.76 -13.23
CA GLN A 136 -9.80 8.61 -12.39
C GLN A 136 -10.63 8.99 -11.16
N LEU A 137 -10.30 10.12 -10.52
CA LEU A 137 -10.92 10.57 -9.28
C LEU A 137 -12.32 11.16 -9.50
N HIS A 138 -12.54 11.78 -10.66
CA HIS A 138 -13.81 12.42 -11.03
C HIS A 138 -14.62 11.59 -12.03
N ALA A 139 -14.26 10.33 -12.24
CA ALA A 139 -15.05 9.41 -13.05
C ALA A 139 -16.42 9.20 -12.39
N GLU A 140 -17.48 9.43 -13.16
CA GLU A 140 -18.83 9.08 -12.71
C GLU A 140 -18.99 7.56 -12.74
N PHE A 141 -19.55 7.01 -11.66
CA PHE A 141 -19.88 5.59 -11.59
C PHE A 141 -21.26 5.38 -12.19
N ASP A 142 -21.33 4.64 -13.31
CA ASP A 142 -22.61 4.14 -13.82
C ASP A 142 -23.12 3.05 -12.87
N THR A 143 -24.19 3.38 -12.18
CA THR A 143 -24.83 2.52 -11.17
C THR A 143 -26.10 1.89 -11.70
N GLU A 144 -26.38 2.01 -13.01
CA GLU A 144 -27.61 1.51 -13.64
C GLU A 144 -28.89 1.95 -12.90
N GLY A 145 -28.87 3.15 -12.32
CA GLY A 145 -29.99 3.72 -11.55
C GLY A 145 -30.06 3.28 -10.08
N ILE A 146 -29.08 2.53 -9.57
CA ILE A 146 -28.97 2.23 -8.13
C ILE A 146 -28.64 3.53 -7.39
N SER A 147 -29.59 3.99 -6.58
CA SER A 147 -29.39 5.14 -5.70
C SER A 147 -28.31 4.84 -4.67
N VAL A 148 -27.13 5.42 -4.85
CA VAL A 148 -26.06 5.37 -3.85
C VAL A 148 -26.45 6.30 -2.70
N PRO A 149 -26.61 5.80 -1.45
CA PRO A 149 -26.85 6.67 -0.32
C PRO A 149 -25.67 7.65 -0.21
N THR A 150 -25.96 8.93 0.01
CA THR A 150 -24.92 9.93 0.29
C THR A 150 -24.23 9.57 1.60
N GLN A 151 -23.20 8.74 1.52
CA GLN A 151 -22.44 8.35 2.70
C GLN A 151 -21.64 9.58 3.13
N ARG A 152 -21.85 9.99 4.38
CA ARG A 152 -20.94 10.89 5.06
C ARG A 152 -19.64 10.12 5.30
N PHE A 153 -18.70 10.25 4.38
CA PHE A 153 -17.33 9.81 4.62
C PHE A 153 -16.73 10.71 5.69
N ARG A 154 -16.23 10.13 6.78
CA ARG A 154 -15.60 10.86 7.87
C ARG A 154 -14.12 10.49 7.91
N LEU A 155 -13.29 11.52 7.96
CA LEU A 155 -11.85 11.40 8.20
C LEU A 155 -11.51 12.01 9.55
N HIS A 156 -10.66 11.34 10.31
CA HIS A 156 -10.10 11.89 11.54
C HIS A 156 -8.73 12.49 11.21
N VAL A 157 -8.60 13.79 11.36
CA VAL A 157 -7.33 14.50 11.14
C VAL A 157 -6.92 15.20 12.43
N THR A 158 -5.80 14.79 13.00
CA THR A 158 -5.18 15.40 14.17
C THR A 158 -4.06 16.32 13.72
N VAL A 159 -4.15 17.61 14.03
CA VAL A 159 -3.15 18.61 13.61
C VAL A 159 -2.56 19.28 14.85
N PRO A 160 -1.21 19.36 14.99
CA PRO A 160 -0.60 20.16 16.04
C PRO A 160 -1.08 21.61 15.95
N ALA A 161 -1.49 22.20 17.08
CA ALA A 161 -2.07 23.55 17.09
C ALA A 161 -1.14 24.60 16.45
N LEU A 162 0.17 24.50 16.66
CA LEU A 162 1.14 25.40 16.05
C LEU A 162 1.27 25.20 14.53
N THR A 163 1.14 23.97 14.03
CA THR A 163 1.10 23.69 12.59
C THR A 163 -0.11 24.34 11.93
N LEU A 164 -1.27 24.21 12.60
CA LEU A 164 -2.51 24.79 12.11
C LEU A 164 -2.44 26.32 12.05
N LEU A 165 -1.85 26.95 13.05
CA LEU A 165 -1.64 28.40 13.11
C LEU A 165 -0.51 28.91 12.19
N GLY A 166 0.17 28.01 11.45
CA GLY A 166 1.30 28.36 10.59
C GLY A 166 2.58 28.72 11.36
N ALA A 167 2.64 28.44 12.66
CA ALA A 167 3.80 28.67 13.52
C ALA A 167 4.76 27.45 13.57
N SER A 168 4.40 26.34 12.93
CA SER A 168 5.23 25.14 12.77
C SER A 168 4.93 24.46 11.43
N ASP A 169 5.89 23.66 10.96
CA ASP A 169 5.74 22.77 9.80
C ASP A 169 5.73 21.28 10.22
N ALA A 170 5.42 20.99 11.49
CA ALA A 170 5.21 19.63 11.95
C ALA A 170 4.01 18.98 11.21
N PRO A 171 4.07 17.69 10.83
CA PRO A 171 2.98 17.02 10.12
C PRO A 171 1.70 16.92 10.94
N GLY A 172 0.56 16.76 10.24
CA GLY A 172 -0.66 16.24 10.84
C GLY A 172 -0.67 14.70 10.83
N LEU A 173 -1.67 14.10 11.48
CA LEU A 173 -1.96 12.66 11.46
C LEU A 173 -3.36 12.44 10.89
N LEU A 174 -3.45 11.65 9.82
CA LEU A 174 -4.69 11.09 9.30
C LEU A 174 -4.94 9.72 9.95
N GLU A 175 -6.13 9.54 10.51
CA GLU A 175 -6.54 8.33 11.23
C GLU A 175 -5.48 7.88 12.22
N GLY A 176 -4.91 8.82 12.99
CA GLY A 176 -3.92 8.56 14.07
C GLY A 176 -2.60 7.90 13.64
N THR A 177 -2.48 7.44 12.40
CA THR A 177 -1.47 6.46 11.97
C THR A 177 -0.68 6.96 10.78
N THR A 178 -1.31 7.72 9.89
CA THR A 178 -0.72 8.15 8.62
C THR A 178 -0.31 9.61 8.72
N PRO A 179 0.99 9.94 8.75
CA PRO A 179 1.41 11.34 8.76
C PRO A 179 0.94 12.02 7.46
N ILE A 180 0.43 13.24 7.53
CA ILE A 180 0.07 14.06 6.37
C ILE A 180 0.86 15.37 6.37
N PRO A 181 1.26 15.89 5.19
CA PRO A 181 1.97 17.16 5.07
C PRO A 181 1.24 18.32 5.77
N PRO A 182 1.97 19.30 6.35
CA PRO A 182 1.34 20.43 7.05
C PRO A 182 0.46 21.30 6.14
N GLU A 183 0.82 21.45 4.87
CA GLU A 183 -0.04 22.12 3.87
C GLU A 183 -1.38 21.40 3.67
N MET A 184 -1.36 20.07 3.52
CA MET A 184 -2.55 19.23 3.35
C MET A 184 -3.38 19.22 4.62
N ALA A 185 -2.75 19.15 5.79
CA ALA A 185 -3.44 19.25 7.08
C ALA A 185 -4.20 20.58 7.22
N ARG A 186 -3.58 21.70 6.84
CA ARG A 186 -4.22 23.03 6.84
C ARG A 186 -5.34 23.13 5.82
N GLU A 187 -5.14 22.59 4.62
CA GLU A 187 -6.15 22.59 3.56
C GLU A 187 -7.39 21.79 3.96
N LEU A 188 -7.20 20.56 4.46
CA LEU A 188 -8.29 19.71 4.95
C LEU A 188 -9.05 20.39 6.09
N ALA A 189 -8.32 20.99 7.03
CA ALA A 189 -8.94 21.66 8.16
C ALA A 189 -9.67 22.95 7.74
N GLY A 190 -9.12 23.72 6.78
CA GLY A 190 -9.73 24.95 6.26
C GLY A 190 -10.98 24.74 5.39
N ARG A 191 -11.13 23.55 4.78
CA ARG A 191 -12.32 23.17 4.00
C ARG A 191 -13.50 22.72 4.86
N GLU A 192 -13.29 22.48 6.16
CA GLU A 192 -14.30 21.93 7.06
C GLU A 192 -14.93 23.02 7.96
N GLY A 193 -16.26 23.05 7.98
CA GLY A 193 -17.02 23.97 8.82
C GLY A 193 -17.20 23.47 10.25
N THR A 194 -17.00 22.17 10.48
CA THR A 194 -17.24 21.50 11.77
C THR A 194 -15.93 21.11 12.43
N TRP A 195 -15.60 21.78 13.53
CA TRP A 195 -14.40 21.49 14.30
C TRP A 195 -14.76 20.82 15.62
N PHE A 196 -14.16 19.66 15.89
CA PHE A 196 -14.23 19.02 17.20
C PHE A 196 -12.99 19.39 18.00
N ARG A 197 -13.17 20.12 19.12
CA ARG A 197 -12.07 20.45 20.02
C ARG A 197 -11.75 19.23 20.89
N VAL A 198 -10.62 18.61 20.60
CA VAL A 198 -10.07 17.44 21.28
C VAL A 198 -9.11 17.95 22.38
N LEU A 199 -9.63 18.18 23.60
CA LEU A 199 -8.81 18.50 24.79
C LEU A 199 -8.43 17.22 25.52
N THR A 200 -7.19 16.78 25.33
CA THR A 200 -6.59 15.67 26.08
C THR A 200 -5.77 16.17 27.26
N ASP A 201 -5.70 15.37 28.31
CA ASP A 201 -4.65 15.53 29.32
C ASP A 201 -3.26 15.30 28.66
N PRO A 202 -2.29 16.21 28.82
CA PRO A 202 -1.02 16.19 28.10
C PRO A 202 -0.06 15.06 28.51
N CYS A 203 -0.39 14.28 29.54
CA CYS A 203 0.40 13.13 29.98
C CYS A 203 -0.30 11.78 29.74
N SER A 204 -1.64 11.75 29.65
CA SER A 204 -2.41 10.51 29.62
C SER A 204 -3.37 10.37 28.44
N GLY A 205 -3.61 11.41 27.64
CA GLY A 205 -4.55 11.35 26.50
C GLY A 205 -6.02 11.19 26.89
N ALA A 206 -6.35 11.25 28.19
CA ALA A 206 -7.71 10.99 28.67
C ALA A 206 -8.67 12.15 28.33
N PHE A 207 -9.83 11.81 27.76
CA PHE A 207 -11.02 12.66 27.72
C PHE A 207 -11.90 12.36 28.93
N LEU A 208 -12.58 13.37 29.46
CA LEU A 208 -13.55 13.22 30.55
C LEU A 208 -14.77 12.39 30.08
N PRO A 209 -15.16 11.30 30.78
CA PRO A 209 -16.48 10.71 30.59
C PRO A 209 -17.43 10.96 31.75
N LEU A 210 -18.72 11.14 31.42
CA LEU A 210 -19.85 10.75 32.26
C LEU A 210 -20.34 9.38 31.75
N PRO A 211 -20.58 8.39 32.62
CA PRO A 211 -21.18 7.13 32.22
C PRO A 211 -22.63 7.34 31.73
N ALA A 212 -23.08 6.52 30.77
CA ALA A 212 -24.44 6.55 30.26
C ALA A 212 -25.28 5.40 30.84
N ASP A 213 -26.53 5.67 31.22
CA ASP A 213 -27.48 4.65 31.71
C ASP A 213 -28.21 3.90 30.57
N ARG A 214 -27.74 4.02 29.32
CA ARG A 214 -28.35 3.45 28.12
C ARG A 214 -27.36 2.63 27.30
N TYR A 215 -27.87 1.60 26.63
CA TYR A 215 -27.07 0.70 25.78
C TYR A 215 -26.34 1.45 24.66
N GLN A 216 -27.01 2.37 23.97
CA GLN A 216 -26.42 3.10 22.85
C GLN A 216 -25.37 4.13 23.32
N PRO A 217 -24.11 4.01 22.86
CA PRO A 217 -23.08 5.02 23.09
C PRO A 217 -23.51 6.38 22.54
N THR A 218 -23.10 7.46 23.21
CA THR A 218 -23.34 8.81 22.70
C THR A 218 -22.43 9.13 21.51
N PRO A 219 -22.82 10.06 20.62
CA PRO A 219 -21.94 10.49 19.52
C PRO A 219 -20.56 10.95 20.01
N ALA A 220 -20.48 11.63 21.16
CA ALA A 220 -19.22 12.06 21.77
C ALA A 220 -18.35 10.87 22.20
N MET A 221 -18.95 9.80 22.72
CA MET A 221 -18.22 8.57 23.08
C MET A 221 -17.70 7.85 21.84
N LEU A 222 -18.51 7.75 20.79
CA LEU A 222 -18.07 7.14 19.53
C LEU A 222 -16.93 7.93 18.89
N GLU A 223 -16.98 9.27 18.98
CA GLU A 223 -15.91 10.12 18.48
C GLU A 223 -14.62 9.95 19.28
N HIS A 224 -14.75 9.88 20.61
CA HIS A 224 -13.63 9.58 21.50
C HIS A 224 -12.95 8.25 21.16
N LEU A 225 -13.72 7.19 20.97
CA LEU A 225 -13.17 5.86 20.69
C LEU A 225 -12.36 5.83 19.39
N ARG A 226 -12.80 6.56 18.37
CA ARG A 226 -12.07 6.68 17.10
C ARG A 226 -10.80 7.51 17.21
N LEU A 227 -10.77 8.50 18.10
CA LEU A 227 -9.56 9.26 18.38
C LEU A 227 -8.57 8.44 19.21
N ARG A 228 -9.06 7.69 20.21
CA ARG A 228 -8.26 6.80 21.07
C ARG A 228 -7.67 5.61 20.31
N ASN A 229 -8.40 5.07 19.34
CA ASN A 229 -7.91 4.00 18.49
C ASN A 229 -8.38 4.27 17.07
N ALA A 230 -7.45 4.72 16.24
CA ALA A 230 -7.79 5.11 14.88
C ALA A 230 -7.89 3.92 13.91
N THR A 231 -7.53 2.72 14.35
CA THR A 231 -7.80 1.45 13.67
C THR A 231 -8.61 0.51 14.56
N CYS A 232 -9.12 -0.56 13.95
CA CYS A 232 -9.75 -1.67 14.66
C CYS A 232 -8.89 -2.14 15.84
N ALA A 233 -9.51 -2.31 17.01
CA ALA A 233 -8.82 -2.59 18.29
C ALA A 233 -8.17 -3.99 18.38
N VAL A 234 -8.51 -4.90 17.46
CA VAL A 234 -7.86 -6.22 17.37
C VAL A 234 -6.38 -6.06 17.01
N PRO A 235 -5.46 -6.73 17.73
CA PRO A 235 -4.03 -6.64 17.47
C PRO A 235 -3.67 -6.90 16.01
N GLY A 236 -2.90 -5.99 15.40
CA GLY A 236 -2.39 -6.12 14.03
C GLY A 236 -3.39 -5.75 12.93
N CYS A 237 -4.64 -5.39 13.26
CA CYS A 237 -5.57 -4.90 12.25
C CYS A 237 -5.29 -3.43 11.89
N THR A 238 -5.26 -3.13 10.59
CA THR A 238 -5.01 -1.77 10.06
C THR A 238 -6.27 -1.10 9.50
N ARG A 239 -7.45 -1.74 9.63
CA ARG A 239 -8.71 -1.16 9.13
C ARG A 239 -9.08 0.09 9.94
N PRO A 240 -9.38 1.24 9.30
CA PRO A 240 -9.66 2.48 10.02
C PRO A 240 -10.95 2.43 10.85
N ALA A 241 -10.91 3.06 12.03
CA ALA A 241 -12.06 3.16 12.93
C ALA A 241 -13.13 4.16 12.45
N SER A 242 -12.73 5.14 11.63
CA SER A 242 -13.60 6.23 11.19
C SER A 242 -14.70 5.82 10.22
N TRP A 243 -14.41 4.86 9.33
CA TRP A 243 -15.32 4.40 8.26
C TRP A 243 -15.45 2.87 8.13
N ALA A 244 -14.52 2.08 8.69
CA ALA A 244 -14.49 0.62 8.51
C ALA A 244 -14.71 -0.16 9.82
N SER A 245 -15.27 0.49 10.85
CA SER A 245 -15.48 -0.13 12.16
C SER A 245 -16.78 0.29 12.84
N GLU A 246 -17.31 -0.62 13.66
CA GLU A 246 -18.48 -0.46 14.51
C GLU A 246 -18.07 -0.44 15.98
N CYS A 247 -18.86 0.22 16.82
CA CYS A 247 -18.62 0.26 18.24
C CYS A 247 -19.19 -0.99 18.88
N ASP A 248 -18.41 -1.61 19.77
CA ASP A 248 -18.80 -2.82 20.46
C ASP A 248 -18.39 -2.75 21.94
N HIS A 249 -19.10 -3.51 22.78
CA HIS A 249 -18.81 -3.58 24.20
C HIS A 249 -17.73 -4.64 24.46
N ILE A 250 -16.76 -4.34 25.34
CA ILE A 250 -15.74 -5.32 25.76
C ILE A 250 -16.41 -6.37 26.65
N GLU A 251 -17.05 -5.91 27.74
CA GLU A 251 -17.98 -6.69 28.55
C GLU A 251 -19.40 -6.36 28.08
N GLU A 252 -20.14 -7.39 27.67
CA GLU A 252 -21.49 -7.25 27.11
C GLU A 252 -22.44 -6.50 28.05
N PHE A 253 -23.24 -5.62 27.47
CA PHE A 253 -24.28 -4.90 28.21
C PHE A 253 -25.48 -5.81 28.45
N ASP A 254 -25.96 -5.88 29.69
CA ASP A 254 -27.18 -6.62 30.04
C ASP A 254 -28.41 -5.73 29.84
N HIS A 255 -29.25 -6.09 28.88
CA HIS A 255 -30.47 -5.35 28.54
C HIS A 255 -31.58 -5.49 29.61
N GLU A 256 -31.61 -6.58 30.37
CA GLU A 256 -32.60 -6.82 31.41
C GLU A 256 -32.17 -6.19 32.73
N ASN A 257 -30.87 -6.24 33.02
CA ASN A 257 -30.29 -5.66 34.22
C ASN A 257 -28.99 -4.88 33.94
N PRO A 258 -29.10 -3.62 33.50
CA PRO A 258 -27.94 -2.77 33.16
C PRO A 258 -26.88 -2.61 34.25
N ALA A 259 -27.24 -2.87 35.52
CA ALA A 259 -26.31 -2.79 36.65
C ALA A 259 -25.45 -4.06 36.84
N GLN A 260 -25.79 -5.16 36.17
CA GLN A 260 -25.08 -6.44 36.25
C GLN A 260 -24.24 -6.77 35.01
N GLY A 261 -24.46 -6.10 33.89
CA GLY A 261 -23.60 -6.19 32.70
C GLY A 261 -22.56 -5.07 32.63
N GLY A 262 -21.75 -5.08 31.56
CA GLY A 262 -20.77 -4.05 31.30
C GLY A 262 -21.44 -2.71 30.98
N ARG A 263 -21.00 -1.63 31.65
CA ARG A 263 -21.57 -0.29 31.44
C ARG A 263 -21.23 0.24 30.05
N THR A 264 -22.11 1.06 29.47
CA THR A 264 -21.79 1.84 28.26
C THR A 264 -20.91 3.02 28.65
N GLU A 265 -19.59 2.81 28.66
CA GLU A 265 -18.57 3.82 28.98
C GLU A 265 -17.30 3.61 28.17
N LEU A 266 -16.44 4.64 28.10
CA LEU A 266 -15.25 4.61 27.24
C LEU A 266 -14.30 3.44 27.54
N GLU A 267 -14.21 3.02 28.79
CA GLU A 267 -13.34 1.92 29.21
C GLU A 267 -13.90 0.53 28.86
N ASN A 268 -15.20 0.44 28.58
CA ASN A 268 -15.87 -0.79 28.21
C ASN A 268 -16.31 -0.82 26.74
N LEU A 269 -15.90 0.16 25.94
CA LEU A 269 -16.22 0.22 24.51
C LEU A 269 -14.93 0.21 23.67
N HIS A 270 -15.02 -0.32 22.47
CA HIS A 270 -13.96 -0.25 21.47
C HIS A 270 -14.51 -0.24 20.04
N MET A 271 -13.64 0.03 19.06
CA MET A 271 -14.01 0.00 17.63
C MET A 271 -13.49 -1.29 16.99
N LEU A 272 -14.38 -2.06 16.36
CA LEU A 272 -14.03 -3.29 15.63
C LEU A 272 -14.50 -3.22 14.18
N CYS A 273 -13.67 -3.68 13.25
CA CYS A 273 -14.13 -3.89 11.88
C CYS A 273 -15.15 -5.02 11.83
N TRP A 274 -16.04 -4.99 10.85
CA TRP A 274 -17.15 -5.95 10.70
C TRP A 274 -16.72 -7.42 10.83
N GLN A 275 -15.60 -7.82 10.20
CA GLN A 275 -15.08 -9.18 10.31
C GLN A 275 -14.74 -9.55 11.76
N HIS A 276 -13.98 -8.70 12.45
CA HIS A 276 -13.56 -8.97 13.82
C HIS A 276 -14.69 -8.83 14.84
N HIS A 277 -15.71 -8.02 14.54
CA HIS A 277 -16.94 -7.98 15.33
C HIS A 277 -17.67 -9.32 15.27
N GLN A 278 -17.76 -9.93 14.08
CA GLN A 278 -18.29 -11.29 13.95
C GLN A 278 -17.42 -12.33 14.65
N ASP A 279 -16.10 -12.23 14.54
CA ASP A 279 -15.19 -13.18 15.19
C ASP A 279 -15.31 -13.12 16.72
N LYS A 280 -15.51 -11.92 17.30
CA LYS A 280 -15.85 -11.75 18.72
C LYS A 280 -17.20 -12.38 19.04
N THR A 281 -18.23 -12.08 18.24
CA THR A 281 -19.57 -12.67 18.40
C THR A 281 -19.55 -14.20 18.35
N ALA A 282 -18.68 -14.78 17.51
CA ALA A 282 -18.46 -16.22 17.38
C ALA A 282 -17.57 -16.83 18.49
N GLY A 283 -17.07 -16.02 19.43
CA GLY A 283 -16.22 -16.44 20.55
C GLY A 283 -14.78 -16.79 20.15
N LEU A 284 -14.35 -16.41 18.94
CA LEU A 284 -12.97 -16.59 18.46
C LEU A 284 -12.03 -15.50 18.99
N LEU A 285 -12.59 -14.34 19.35
CA LEU A 285 -11.90 -13.25 20.00
C LEU A 285 -12.60 -12.93 21.33
N ASP A 286 -11.81 -12.78 22.38
CA ASP A 286 -12.31 -12.53 23.72
C ASP A 286 -11.47 -11.42 24.39
N PRO A 287 -11.98 -10.17 24.39
CA PRO A 287 -11.30 -9.03 24.98
C PRO A 287 -11.60 -8.91 26.47
N THR A 288 -10.59 -8.55 27.26
CA THR A 288 -10.75 -8.19 28.66
C THR A 288 -10.02 -6.88 28.94
N ARG A 289 -10.74 -5.87 29.42
CA ARG A 289 -10.14 -4.61 29.84
C ARG A 289 -9.31 -4.84 31.12
N ILE A 290 -8.04 -4.47 31.09
CA ILE A 290 -7.17 -4.51 32.26
C ILE A 290 -7.33 -3.17 32.99
N PRO A 291 -7.67 -3.16 34.29
CA PRO A 291 -7.71 -1.93 35.06
C PRO A 291 -6.35 -1.22 35.04
N THR A 292 -6.36 0.06 34.68
CA THR A 292 -5.16 0.92 34.68
C THR A 292 -5.40 2.15 35.54
N GLY A 293 -4.32 2.74 36.05
CA GLY A 293 -4.43 4.01 36.77
C GLY A 293 -4.92 5.12 35.84
N THR A 294 -5.56 6.16 36.37
CA THR A 294 -6.07 7.31 35.59
C THR A 294 -5.01 8.07 34.78
N ARG A 295 -3.72 7.80 34.98
CA ARG A 295 -2.59 8.40 34.25
C ARG A 295 -1.88 7.43 33.31
N GLU A 296 -2.37 6.21 33.18
CA GLU A 296 -1.81 5.18 32.32
C GLU A 296 -2.75 4.95 31.14
N ALA A 297 -2.18 4.67 29.96
CA ALA A 297 -2.96 4.24 28.82
C ALA A 297 -3.78 3.00 29.20
N GLY A 298 -5.05 2.98 28.79
CA GLY A 298 -5.90 1.81 28.94
C GLY A 298 -5.27 0.60 28.25
N ARG A 299 -5.50 -0.59 28.80
CA ARG A 299 -4.94 -1.84 28.24
C ARG A 299 -6.03 -2.87 28.08
N THR A 300 -6.03 -3.55 26.93
CA THR A 300 -6.96 -4.63 26.64
C THR A 300 -6.18 -5.90 26.36
N ARG A 301 -6.48 -6.96 27.12
CA ARG A 301 -5.99 -8.31 26.85
C ARG A 301 -6.93 -8.96 25.85
N TRP A 302 -6.37 -9.50 24.78
CA TRP A 302 -7.09 -10.26 23.78
C TRP A 302 -6.69 -11.72 23.89
N ARG A 303 -7.67 -12.60 24.05
CA ARG A 303 -7.50 -14.04 23.81
C ARG A 303 -7.94 -14.34 22.38
N ILE A 304 -7.05 -14.92 21.59
CA ILE A 304 -7.23 -15.17 20.16
C ILE A 304 -7.31 -16.68 19.91
N GLY A 305 -8.34 -17.09 19.19
CA GLY A 305 -8.57 -18.49 18.86
C GLY A 305 -8.94 -19.35 20.07
N ARG A 306 -9.03 -20.66 19.82
CA ARG A 306 -9.40 -21.66 20.85
C ARG A 306 -8.21 -22.18 21.63
N ASP A 307 -7.01 -22.03 21.07
CA ASP A 307 -5.75 -22.52 21.66
C ASP A 307 -5.20 -21.58 22.75
N GLY A 308 -5.76 -20.37 22.87
CA GLY A 308 -5.59 -19.51 24.04
C GLY A 308 -4.42 -18.52 23.98
N ASP A 309 -3.89 -18.21 22.78
CA ASP A 309 -2.88 -17.17 22.62
C ASP A 309 -3.38 -15.82 23.16
N GLN A 310 -2.51 -15.12 23.89
CA GLN A 310 -2.86 -13.84 24.52
C GLN A 310 -1.94 -12.71 24.08
N VAL A 311 -2.54 -11.57 23.73
CA VAL A 311 -1.83 -10.34 23.40
C VAL A 311 -2.42 -9.19 24.21
N ILE A 312 -1.58 -8.30 24.73
CA ILE A 312 -2.03 -7.08 25.40
C ILE A 312 -1.77 -5.90 24.48
N VAL A 313 -2.81 -5.13 24.20
CA VAL A 313 -2.74 -3.90 23.42
C VAL A 313 -3.00 -2.72 24.35
N ALA A 314 -2.16 -1.71 24.28
CA ALA A 314 -2.40 -0.43 24.94
C ALA A 314 -3.18 0.50 24.00
N ASP A 315 -4.06 1.31 24.56
CA ASP A 315 -4.74 2.37 23.83
C ASP A 315 -3.73 3.37 23.27
N ASP A 316 -4.06 3.96 22.12
CA ASP A 316 -3.28 5.04 21.57
C ASP A 316 -3.71 6.35 22.22
N ILE A 317 -2.86 6.85 23.12
CA ILE A 317 -3.07 8.11 23.83
C ILE A 317 -2.26 9.25 23.21
N ASP A 318 -1.45 8.98 22.18
CA ASP A 318 -0.51 9.94 21.61
C ASP A 318 -1.13 10.73 20.44
N LEU A 319 -2.05 11.62 20.79
CA LEU A 319 -2.76 12.50 19.84
C LEU A 319 -1.92 13.71 19.39
N ALA A 320 -0.65 13.49 19.04
CA ALA A 320 0.38 14.49 18.75
C ALA A 320 1.05 15.12 19.99
N THR A 321 1.52 14.28 20.92
CA THR A 321 2.47 14.71 21.95
C THR A 321 3.76 15.25 21.34
N ARG A 322 4.59 15.94 22.14
CA ARG A 322 5.91 16.41 21.70
C ARG A 322 6.75 15.29 21.08
N ILE A 323 6.68 14.07 21.62
CA ILE A 323 7.46 12.93 21.14
C ILE A 323 6.94 12.47 19.77
N ALA A 324 5.63 12.30 19.62
CA ALA A 324 5.03 11.99 18.32
C ALA A 324 5.37 13.08 17.28
N VAL A 325 5.28 14.35 17.65
CA VAL A 325 5.64 15.46 16.76
C VAL A 325 7.10 15.37 16.32
N GLU A 326 8.05 15.11 17.23
CA GLU A 326 9.48 14.94 16.90
C GLU A 326 9.71 13.74 15.94
N GLN A 327 8.98 12.63 16.13
CA GLN A 327 9.03 11.46 15.24
C GLN A 327 8.44 11.78 13.86
N LEU A 328 7.29 12.46 13.83
CA LEU A 328 6.62 12.90 12.61
C LEU A 328 7.49 13.88 11.83
N GLU A 329 8.12 14.85 12.50
CA GLU A 329 9.08 15.78 11.89
C GLU A 329 10.30 15.05 11.31
N THR A 330 10.77 14.01 11.97
CA THR A 330 11.87 13.17 11.46
C THR A 330 11.44 12.42 10.21
N ALA A 331 10.28 11.76 10.23
CA ALA A 331 9.71 11.08 9.08
C ALA A 331 9.48 12.05 7.90
N TRP A 332 9.00 13.25 8.19
CA TRP A 332 8.78 14.31 7.21
C TRP A 332 10.07 14.81 6.58
N ARG A 333 11.13 15.03 7.37
CA ARG A 333 12.46 15.39 6.84
C ARG A 333 13.01 14.32 5.89
N VAL A 334 12.81 13.04 6.22
CA VAL A 334 13.19 11.92 5.34
C VAL A 334 12.36 11.90 4.06
N HIS A 335 11.05 12.17 4.15
CA HIS A 335 10.19 12.29 2.99
C HIS A 335 10.63 13.44 2.06
N GLN A 336 10.88 14.63 2.63
CA GLN A 336 11.34 15.79 1.87
C GLN A 336 12.68 15.54 1.18
N SER A 337 13.62 14.85 1.84
CA SER A 337 14.91 14.52 1.22
C SER A 337 14.73 13.56 0.04
N ARG A 338 13.91 12.51 0.19
CA ARG A 338 13.56 11.58 -0.91
C ARG A 338 12.90 12.31 -2.08
N ARG A 339 11.95 13.22 -1.82
CA ARG A 339 11.34 14.05 -2.87
C ARG A 339 12.36 14.93 -3.59
N LYS A 340 13.25 15.59 -2.86
CA LYS A 340 14.32 16.41 -3.47
C LYS A 340 15.27 15.55 -4.31
N SER A 341 15.65 14.38 -3.83
CA SER A 341 16.48 13.41 -4.58
C SER A 341 15.78 12.90 -5.85
N ALA A 342 14.48 12.58 -5.77
CA ALA A 342 13.69 12.15 -6.93
C ALA A 342 13.55 13.29 -7.96
N ALA A 343 13.27 14.51 -7.51
CA ALA A 343 13.18 15.70 -8.36
C ALA A 343 14.53 16.06 -9.03
N SER A 344 15.64 15.90 -8.32
CA SER A 344 17.00 16.06 -8.86
C SER A 344 17.34 14.94 -9.86
N SER A 345 16.88 13.71 -9.62
CA SER A 345 17.08 12.58 -10.54
C SER A 345 16.29 12.71 -11.84
N THR A 346 15.21 13.49 -11.87
CA THR A 346 14.46 13.82 -13.09
C THR A 346 15.06 14.98 -13.88
N GLN A 347 16.02 15.72 -13.33
CA GLN A 347 16.68 16.85 -14.01
C GLN A 347 17.96 16.49 -14.75
N ASP A 348 18.60 15.36 -14.43
CA ASP A 348 19.68 14.81 -15.24
C ASP A 348 19.13 13.71 -16.16
N PRO A 349 18.99 13.95 -17.48
CA PRO A 349 18.98 12.80 -18.38
C PRO A 349 20.24 11.98 -18.10
N PRO A 350 20.17 10.64 -18.08
CA PRO A 350 21.37 9.83 -17.91
C PRO A 350 22.39 10.35 -18.92
N PRO A 351 23.65 10.64 -18.52
CA PRO A 351 24.65 10.99 -19.51
C PRO A 351 24.60 9.87 -20.53
N HIS A 352 24.37 10.21 -21.80
CA HIS A 352 24.57 9.26 -22.87
C HIS A 352 25.93 8.64 -22.59
N ARG A 353 25.95 7.37 -22.15
CA ARG A 353 27.15 6.59 -22.23
C ARG A 353 27.39 6.53 -23.72
N LEU A 354 28.22 7.44 -24.21
CA LEU A 354 29.13 7.13 -25.30
C LEU A 354 29.68 5.78 -24.91
N ALA A 355 29.15 4.74 -25.54
CA ALA A 355 29.66 3.40 -25.42
C ALA A 355 31.15 3.55 -25.64
N SER A 356 31.92 3.43 -24.56
CA SER A 356 33.35 3.30 -24.63
C SER A 356 33.52 2.08 -25.51
N ARG A 357 33.95 2.32 -26.75
CA ARG A 357 34.32 1.25 -27.68
C ARG A 357 35.45 0.53 -26.98
N THR A 358 35.12 -0.50 -26.22
CA THR A 358 36.07 -1.52 -25.81
C THR A 358 36.63 -2.06 -27.11
N SER A 359 37.93 -1.86 -27.29
CA SER A 359 38.71 -2.44 -28.38
C SER A 359 38.37 -3.92 -28.52
N PRO A 360 38.27 -4.44 -29.76
CA PRO A 360 38.06 -5.87 -29.96
C PRO A 360 39.25 -6.65 -29.35
N PRO A 361 39.03 -7.87 -28.85
CA PRO A 361 40.11 -8.70 -28.34
C PRO A 361 41.16 -8.96 -29.43
N ASP A 362 42.43 -8.93 -29.03
CA ASP A 362 43.60 -9.10 -29.89
C ASP A 362 43.46 -10.32 -30.81
N SER A 363 43.67 -10.09 -32.10
CA SER A 363 43.79 -11.15 -33.10
C SER A 363 45.05 -11.98 -32.84
N PRO A 364 45.01 -13.32 -33.01
CA PRO A 364 46.20 -14.14 -32.87
C PRO A 364 47.25 -13.76 -33.93
N ALA A 365 48.53 -13.84 -33.53
CA ALA A 365 49.68 -13.46 -34.35
C ALA A 365 49.70 -14.16 -35.72
N PRO A 366 50.18 -13.48 -36.78
CA PRO A 366 50.17 -14.03 -38.12
C PRO A 366 51.19 -15.18 -38.29
N PRO A 367 50.90 -16.20 -39.13
CA PRO A 367 51.86 -17.22 -39.52
C PRO A 367 52.98 -16.63 -40.42
N PRO A 368 54.16 -17.28 -40.49
CA PRO A 368 55.30 -16.77 -41.25
C PRO A 368 55.04 -16.73 -42.76
N PRO A 369 55.74 -15.86 -43.51
CA PRO A 369 55.46 -15.61 -44.91
C PRO A 369 55.82 -16.82 -45.80
N ILE A 370 54.90 -17.14 -46.71
CA ILE A 370 55.09 -18.10 -47.81
C ILE A 370 55.70 -17.34 -49.00
N PRO A 371 56.75 -17.85 -49.67
CA PRO A 371 57.38 -17.17 -50.79
C PRO A 371 56.48 -17.16 -52.04
N LEU A 372 56.51 -16.03 -52.75
CA LEU A 372 55.75 -15.76 -53.97
C LEU A 372 56.08 -16.74 -55.11
N ARG A 373 55.05 -17.17 -55.85
CA ARG A 373 55.19 -17.67 -57.23
C ARG A 373 54.58 -16.68 -58.23
N PRO A 374 55.15 -16.52 -59.45
CA PRO A 374 54.68 -15.52 -60.40
C PRO A 374 53.59 -16.05 -61.36
N GLY A 375 52.54 -15.23 -61.56
CA GLY A 375 51.92 -14.90 -62.85
C GLY A 375 50.95 -15.87 -63.52
N ILE A 376 49.65 -15.48 -63.61
CA ILE A 376 48.70 -15.81 -64.70
C ILE A 376 47.77 -14.59 -64.91
N PRO A 377 47.40 -14.19 -66.15
CA PRO A 377 46.67 -12.94 -66.45
C PRO A 377 45.14 -13.04 -66.22
N PRO A 378 44.40 -11.92 -66.27
CA PRO A 378 42.98 -11.88 -65.88
C PRO A 378 42.10 -12.53 -66.96
N GLY A 379 41.17 -13.40 -66.52
CA GLY A 379 40.09 -13.95 -67.33
C GLY A 379 38.74 -13.39 -66.86
N ASP A 380 37.87 -13.14 -67.82
CA ASP A 380 36.61 -12.39 -67.74
C ASP A 380 35.60 -12.95 -66.73
N TRP A 381 34.88 -12.06 -66.03
CA TRP A 381 33.72 -12.42 -65.22
C TRP A 381 32.45 -11.77 -65.80
N ASP A 382 31.45 -12.61 -66.09
CA ASP A 382 30.17 -12.21 -66.70
C ASP A 382 29.27 -11.54 -65.64
N PRO A 383 28.79 -10.31 -65.88
CA PRO A 383 27.98 -9.58 -64.90
C PRO A 383 26.54 -10.09 -64.72
N ASN A 384 26.13 -11.18 -65.39
CA ASN A 384 24.75 -11.68 -65.32
C ASN A 384 24.48 -12.81 -64.32
N ASP A 385 25.43 -13.22 -63.48
CA ASP A 385 25.16 -14.25 -62.46
C ASP A 385 24.61 -13.63 -61.16
N PRO A 386 23.34 -13.92 -60.76
CA PRO A 386 22.84 -13.55 -59.46
C PRO A 386 23.34 -14.51 -58.37
N PRO A 387 23.66 -14.00 -57.15
CA PRO A 387 24.25 -14.81 -56.09
C PRO A 387 23.24 -15.79 -55.48
N PRO A 388 23.70 -16.95 -54.99
CA PRO A 388 22.86 -17.89 -54.25
C PRO A 388 22.47 -17.31 -52.87
N PHE A 389 21.21 -17.57 -52.48
CA PHE A 389 20.49 -17.04 -51.32
C PHE A 389 21.25 -16.92 -50.00
#